data_AF-A0A3P6P0C7-F1
#
_entry.id   AF-A0A3P6P0C7-F1
#
_cell.length_a   1.000
_cell.length_b   1.000
_cell.length_c   1.000
_cell.angle_alpha   90.00
_cell.angle_beta   90.00
_cell.angle_gamma   90.00
#
_symmetry.space_group_name_H-M   'P 1'
#
loop_
_entity.id
_entity.type
_entity.pdbx_description
1 polymer ?
#
loop_
_entity_poly.entity_id
_entity_poly.type
_entity_poly.pdbx_seq_one_letter_code
_entity_poly.pdbx_strand_id
1 'polypeptide(L)'
;MNLCLTVREPFGVCGIITPWNYPLMMLSWKMSACLAAGNTVVLKPAQVCPLTALKFAELTARAGIPAGVVNIVTGSGSEIGQCLCDHPSVRKVGFTGSTEVGAQVMSSCACSNVKKVSLELGGKSPLIIFPDADLDRAVKQACNAVFFNK
;
A
#
# COMPACT_ATOMS: atom_id res chain seq x y z
N MET A 1 -32.51 27.56 11.30
CA MET A 1 -32.13 26.42 10.43
C MET A 1 -30.64 26.19 10.66
N ASN A 2 -30.26 25.18 11.45
CA ASN A 2 -28.84 24.90 11.72
C ASN A 2 -28.29 24.09 10.55
N LEU A 3 -27.50 24.73 9.69
CA LEU A 3 -26.80 24.05 8.61
C LEU A 3 -25.58 23.33 9.20
N CYS A 4 -25.53 22.00 9.09
CA CYS A 4 -24.36 21.21 9.44
C CYS A 4 -23.54 20.93 8.18
N LEU A 5 -22.24 21.22 8.21
CA LEU A 5 -21.32 21.04 7.07
C LEU A 5 -20.12 20.19 7.51
N THR A 6 -19.56 19.41 6.58
CA THR A 6 -18.36 18.60 6.81
C THR A 6 -17.27 18.98 5.82
N VAL A 7 -16.03 19.01 6.28
CA VAL A 7 -14.84 19.28 5.46
C VAL A 7 -13.95 18.04 5.50
N ARG A 8 -13.45 17.62 4.33
CA ARG A 8 -12.50 16.52 4.22
C ARG A 8 -11.08 17.07 4.27
N GLU A 9 -10.33 16.69 5.30
CA GLU A 9 -8.95 17.12 5.52
C GLU A 9 -7.98 15.94 5.38
N PRO A 10 -6.72 16.19 4.95
CA PRO A 10 -5.68 15.16 4.92
C PRO A 10 -5.37 14.63 6.32
N PHE A 11 -4.83 13.41 6.39
CA PHE A 11 -4.30 12.87 7.64
C PHE A 11 -2.97 13.52 8.05
N GLY A 12 -2.19 14.00 7.08
CA GLY A 12 -0.82 14.49 7.29
C GLY A 12 0.20 13.47 6.78
N VAL A 13 1.12 13.01 7.63
CA VAL A 13 2.18 12.07 7.23
C VAL A 13 1.66 10.63 7.21
N CYS A 14 1.84 9.96 6.07
CA CYS A 14 1.47 8.56 5.86
C CYS A 14 2.70 7.67 5.68
N GLY A 15 2.74 6.53 6.37
CA GLY A 15 3.67 5.42 6.10
C GLY A 15 3.05 4.41 5.14
N ILE A 16 3.74 4.04 4.07
CA ILE A 16 3.25 3.03 3.12
C ILE A 16 4.27 1.90 3.02
N ILE A 17 3.83 0.65 3.20
CA ILE A 17 4.67 -0.55 3.12
C ILE A 17 4.08 -1.45 2.03
N THR A 18 4.84 -1.73 0.97
CA THR A 18 4.37 -2.47 -0.21
C THR A 18 5.04 -3.84 -0.38
N PRO A 19 4.36 -4.83 -0.99
CA PRO A 19 4.89 -6.15 -1.24
C PRO A 19 5.78 -6.16 -2.49
N TRP A 20 6.27 -7.33 -2.87
CA TRP A 20 7.23 -7.54 -3.95
C TRP A 20 6.64 -8.01 -5.28
N ASN A 21 5.38 -8.47 -5.30
CA ASN A 21 4.79 -9.13 -6.47
C ASN A 21 4.52 -8.19 -7.65
N TYR A 22 4.19 -6.92 -7.39
CA TYR A 22 4.10 -5.87 -8.42
C TYR A 22 4.65 -4.54 -7.89
N PRO A 23 5.98 -4.36 -7.83
CA PRO A 23 6.59 -3.31 -7.02
C PRO A 23 6.11 -1.89 -7.37
N LEU A 24 6.06 -1.56 -8.66
CA LEU A 24 5.62 -0.24 -9.11
C LEU A 24 4.10 -0.06 -9.04
N MET A 25 3.33 -1.12 -9.36
CA MET A 25 1.87 -1.05 -9.37
C MET A 25 1.30 -0.90 -7.96
N MET A 26 1.80 -1.68 -7.00
CA MET A 26 1.37 -1.60 -5.59
C MET A 26 1.72 -0.25 -4.96
N LEU A 27 2.91 0.27 -5.27
CA LEU A 27 3.30 1.64 -4.93
C LEU A 27 2.28 2.63 -5.50
N SER A 28 1.99 2.55 -6.80
CA SER A 28 1.11 3.50 -7.48
C SER A 28 -0.32 3.48 -6.93
N TRP A 29 -0.88 2.31 -6.64
CA TRP A 29 -2.23 2.18 -6.06
C TRP A 29 -2.35 2.87 -4.72
N LYS A 30 -1.37 2.69 -3.82
CA LYS A 30 -1.44 3.30 -2.49
C LYS A 30 -1.06 4.78 -2.53
N MET A 31 -0.03 5.13 -3.30
CA MET A 31 0.53 6.47 -3.30
C MET A 31 -0.33 7.48 -4.05
N SER A 32 -0.95 7.09 -5.17
CA SER A 32 -1.83 7.99 -5.94
C SER A 32 -2.99 8.52 -5.07
N ALA A 33 -3.70 7.62 -4.38
CA ALA A 33 -4.79 8.01 -3.47
C ALA A 33 -4.29 8.82 -2.26
N CYS A 34 -3.11 8.48 -1.72
CA CYS A 34 -2.50 9.20 -0.59
C CYS A 34 -2.19 10.66 -0.96
N LEU A 35 -1.51 10.87 -2.10
CA LEU A 35 -1.12 12.19 -2.60
C LEU A 35 -2.33 13.00 -3.05
N ALA A 36 -3.29 12.39 -3.75
CA ALA A 36 -4.51 13.08 -4.19
C ALA A 36 -5.35 13.59 -3.01
N ALA A 37 -5.29 12.91 -1.87
CA ALA A 37 -5.94 13.36 -0.63
C ALA A 37 -5.16 14.45 0.13
N GLY A 38 -4.02 14.94 -0.39
CA GLY A 38 -3.23 16.02 0.20
C GLY A 38 -2.27 15.59 1.31
N ASN A 39 -1.90 14.31 1.37
CA ASN A 39 -0.96 13.79 2.36
C ASN A 39 0.49 13.81 1.85
N THR A 40 1.45 13.75 2.77
CA THR A 40 2.85 13.42 2.46
C THR A 40 3.12 11.96 2.81
N VAL A 41 4.14 11.37 2.19
CA VAL A 41 4.37 9.93 2.29
C VAL A 41 5.83 9.57 2.52
N VAL A 42 6.03 8.60 3.42
CA VAL A 42 7.25 7.79 3.51
C VAL A 42 6.91 6.38 3.06
N LEU A 43 7.49 5.96 1.94
CA LEU A 43 7.29 4.64 1.35
C LEU A 43 8.46 3.72 1.70
N LYS A 44 8.12 2.53 2.16
CA LYS A 44 9.03 1.40 2.29
C LYS A 44 8.64 0.31 1.26
N PRO A 45 9.37 0.17 0.13
CA PRO A 45 9.18 -0.94 -0.79
C PRO A 45 9.76 -2.26 -0.25
N ALA A 46 9.28 -3.41 -0.70
CA ALA A 46 9.89 -4.68 -0.35
C ALA A 46 11.39 -4.72 -0.71
N GLN A 47 12.21 -5.29 0.17
CA GLN A 47 13.68 -5.20 0.11
C GLN A 47 14.26 -5.81 -1.18
N VAL A 48 13.62 -6.85 -1.70
CA VAL A 48 14.08 -7.62 -2.87
C VAL A 48 13.82 -6.93 -4.20
N CYS A 49 12.99 -5.87 -4.24
CA CYS A 49 12.57 -5.22 -5.47
C CYS A 49 12.45 -3.68 -5.34
N PRO A 50 13.51 -2.96 -4.94
CA PRO A 50 13.43 -1.54 -4.62
C PRO A 50 13.53 -0.62 -5.86
N LEU A 51 14.07 -1.11 -6.97
CA LEU A 51 14.59 -0.26 -8.05
C LEU A 51 13.52 0.60 -8.74
N THR A 52 12.33 0.05 -9.00
CA THR A 52 11.24 0.82 -9.64
C THR A 52 10.69 1.89 -8.71
N ALA A 53 10.70 1.66 -7.39
CA ALA A 53 10.35 2.70 -6.42
C ALA A 53 11.37 3.84 -6.44
N LEU A 54 12.66 3.52 -6.43
CA LEU A 54 13.72 4.54 -6.53
C LEU A 54 13.63 5.34 -7.84
N LYS A 55 13.36 4.67 -8.96
CA LYS A 55 13.14 5.37 -10.24
C LYS A 55 11.89 6.26 -10.18
N PHE A 56 10.83 5.82 -9.52
CA PHE A 56 9.64 6.62 -9.31
C PHE A 56 9.94 7.90 -8.50
N ALA A 57 10.78 7.84 -7.46
CA ALA A 57 11.19 9.06 -6.74
C ALA A 57 11.87 10.09 -7.65
N GLU A 58 12.76 9.65 -8.54
CA GLU A 58 13.38 10.54 -9.54
C GLU A 58 12.32 11.17 -10.45
N LEU A 59 11.34 10.38 -10.90
CA LEU A 59 10.24 10.89 -11.74
C LEU A 59 9.35 11.88 -10.99
N THR A 60 9.12 11.72 -9.68
CA THR A 60 8.36 12.71 -8.89
C THR A 60 9.06 14.05 -8.81
N ALA A 61 10.38 14.07 -8.68
CA ALA A 61 11.16 15.30 -8.70
C ALA A 61 11.07 15.98 -10.07
N ARG A 62 11.18 15.21 -11.17
CA ARG A 62 11.01 15.72 -12.54
C ARG A 62 9.60 16.26 -12.82
N ALA A 63 8.58 15.66 -12.20
CA ALA A 63 7.20 16.11 -12.30
C ALA A 63 6.90 17.37 -11.47
N GLY A 64 7.87 17.90 -10.71
CA GLY A 64 7.69 19.10 -9.90
C GLY A 64 6.94 18.87 -8.58
N ILE A 65 6.87 17.62 -8.10
CA ILE A 65 6.35 17.34 -6.76
C ILE A 65 7.26 18.02 -5.72
N PRO A 66 6.73 18.82 -4.77
CA PRO A 66 7.56 19.50 -3.80
C PRO A 66 8.44 18.54 -2.98
N ALA A 67 9.67 18.98 -2.69
CA ALA A 67 10.62 18.18 -1.91
C ALA A 67 10.02 17.80 -0.55
N GLY A 68 10.21 16.54 -0.14
CA GLY A 68 9.69 16.00 1.11
C GLY A 68 8.24 15.50 1.05
N VAL A 69 7.48 15.77 -0.02
CA VAL A 69 6.14 15.17 -0.19
C VAL A 69 6.22 13.66 -0.41
N VAL A 70 7.21 13.21 -1.18
CA VAL A 70 7.49 11.79 -1.43
C VAL A 70 8.88 11.45 -0.92
N ASN A 71 8.95 10.48 -0.02
CA ASN A 71 10.21 9.94 0.51
C ASN A 71 10.19 8.42 0.36
N ILE A 72 11.28 7.82 -0.11
CA ILE A 72 11.40 6.38 -0.31
C ILE A 72 12.60 5.87 0.46
N VAL A 73 12.38 4.91 1.36
CA VAL A 73 13.42 4.32 2.22
C VAL A 73 13.46 2.82 1.99
N THR A 74 14.57 2.34 1.46
CA THR A 74 14.81 0.92 1.15
C THR A 74 15.60 0.25 2.27
N GLY A 75 15.29 -1.02 2.56
CA GLY A 75 16.00 -1.80 3.58
C GLY A 75 15.12 -2.86 4.21
N SER A 76 15.41 -3.25 5.45
CA SER A 76 14.65 -4.28 6.16
C SER A 76 13.20 -3.84 6.44
N GLY A 77 12.27 -4.79 6.29
CA GLY A 77 10.88 -4.59 6.70
C GLY A 77 10.72 -4.49 8.23
N SER A 78 11.47 -5.31 8.99
CA SER A 78 11.40 -5.33 10.45
C SER A 78 12.01 -4.09 11.11
N GLU A 79 12.90 -3.39 10.41
CA GLU A 79 13.54 -2.18 10.93
C GLU A 79 12.75 -0.93 10.49
N ILE A 80 12.67 -0.69 9.17
CA ILE A 80 12.04 0.53 8.64
C ILE A 80 10.52 0.46 8.78
N GLY A 81 9.92 -0.71 8.53
CA GLY A 81 8.48 -0.88 8.67
C GLY A 81 8.03 -0.70 10.12
N GLN A 82 8.78 -1.25 11.07
CA GLN A 82 8.52 -1.07 12.50
C GLN A 82 8.69 0.39 12.92
N CYS A 83 9.78 1.03 12.50
CA CYS A 83 10.01 2.46 12.74
C CYS A 83 8.84 3.32 12.25
N LEU A 84 8.32 3.06 11.04
CA LEU A 84 7.13 3.76 10.53
C LEU A 84 5.86 3.52 11.36
N CYS A 85 5.69 2.30 11.88
CA CYS A 85 4.55 1.96 12.72
C CYS A 85 4.63 2.62 14.09
N ASP A 86 5.83 2.81 14.63
CA ASP A 86 6.03 3.38 15.97
C ASP A 86 6.16 4.91 15.96
N HIS A 87 6.51 5.50 14.82
CA HIS A 87 6.81 6.93 14.74
C HIS A 87 5.60 7.81 15.15
N PRO A 88 5.76 8.75 16.09
CA PRO A 88 4.65 9.54 16.65
C PRO A 88 4.02 10.50 15.64
N SER A 89 4.80 11.00 14.67
CA SER A 89 4.31 11.93 13.63
C SER A 89 3.59 11.24 12.47
N VAL A 90 3.69 9.92 12.32
CA VAL A 90 2.93 9.19 11.29
C VAL A 90 1.49 9.07 11.76
N ARG A 91 0.52 9.46 10.91
CA ARG A 91 -0.92 9.48 11.25
C ARG A 91 -1.71 8.36 10.58
N LYS A 92 -1.16 7.75 9.53
CA LYS A 92 -1.73 6.58 8.86
C LYS A 92 -0.66 5.64 8.35
N VAL A 93 -0.88 4.34 8.50
CA VAL A 93 -0.09 3.28 7.85
C VAL A 93 -0.95 2.52 6.84
N GLY A 94 -0.44 2.36 5.62
CA GLY A 94 -1.01 1.49 4.59
C GLY A 94 -0.08 0.32 4.33
N PHE A 95 -0.49 -0.89 4.72
CA PHE A 95 0.31 -2.10 4.58
C PHE A 95 -0.35 -3.06 3.58
N THR A 96 0.49 -3.71 2.77
CA THR A 96 0.10 -4.91 2.00
C THR A 96 1.21 -5.95 2.15
N GLY A 97 0.84 -7.16 2.56
CA GLY A 97 1.77 -8.24 2.83
C GLY A 97 1.10 -9.45 3.46
N SER A 98 1.86 -10.23 4.24
CA SER A 98 1.32 -11.43 4.90
C SER A 98 0.45 -11.06 6.11
N THR A 99 -0.42 -11.99 6.50
CA THR A 99 -1.33 -11.82 7.64
C THR A 99 -0.58 -11.63 8.95
N GLU A 100 0.51 -12.38 9.14
CA GLU A 100 1.31 -12.37 10.37
C GLU A 100 1.97 -11.00 10.57
N VAL A 101 2.58 -10.45 9.52
CA VAL A 101 3.19 -9.11 9.57
C VAL A 101 2.11 -8.02 9.67
N GLY A 102 0.97 -8.20 8.99
CA GLY A 102 -0.16 -7.28 9.10
C GLY A 102 -0.70 -7.13 10.53
N ALA A 103 -0.79 -8.24 11.27
CA ALA A 103 -1.18 -8.23 12.68
C ALA A 103 -0.18 -7.47 13.55
N GLN A 104 1.13 -7.64 13.31
CA GLN A 104 2.18 -6.88 13.99
C GLN A 104 2.06 -5.38 13.71
N VAL A 105 1.92 -5.01 12.44
CA VAL A 105 1.73 -3.61 12.01
C VAL A 105 0.55 -2.97 12.74
N MET A 106 -0.59 -3.66 12.81
CA MET A 106 -1.78 -3.16 13.51
C MET A 106 -1.53 -2.97 15.01
N SER A 107 -0.90 -3.95 15.65
CA SER A 107 -0.55 -3.89 17.08
C SER A 107 0.36 -2.70 17.38
N SER A 108 1.44 -2.51 16.62
CA SER A 108 2.37 -1.39 16.78
C SER A 108 1.70 -0.03 16.53
N CYS A 109 0.83 0.06 15.53
CA CYS A 109 0.06 1.28 15.28
C CYS A 109 -0.88 1.62 16.45
N ALA A 110 -1.51 0.61 17.06
CA ALA A 110 -2.39 0.79 18.21
C ALA A 110 -1.60 1.23 19.46
N CYS A 111 -0.47 0.59 19.75
CA CYS A 111 0.35 0.87 20.93
C CYS A 111 1.12 2.20 20.89
N SER A 112 1.38 2.75 19.70
CA SER A 112 2.19 3.96 19.55
C SER A 112 1.40 5.25 19.69
N ASN A 113 0.41 5.49 18.83
CA ASN A 113 -0.40 6.72 18.85
C ASN A 113 -1.81 6.54 18.27
N VAL A 114 -2.28 5.28 18.17
CA VAL A 114 -3.59 4.90 17.60
C VAL A 114 -3.78 5.47 16.18
N LYS A 115 -2.69 5.50 15.40
CA LYS A 115 -2.72 5.93 13.98
C LYS A 115 -3.62 5.01 13.15
N LYS A 116 -4.25 5.57 12.11
CA LYS A 116 -5.15 4.80 11.24
C LYS A 116 -4.36 3.74 10.48
N VAL A 117 -4.92 2.54 10.33
CA VAL A 117 -4.29 1.45 9.59
C VAL A 117 -5.23 0.93 8.49
N SER A 118 -4.66 0.54 7.36
CA SER A 118 -5.36 -0.24 6.33
C SER A 118 -4.47 -1.41 5.92
N LEU A 119 -5.04 -2.61 5.93
CA LEU A 119 -4.33 -3.87 5.72
C LEU A 119 -4.94 -4.61 4.54
N GLU A 120 -4.13 -4.88 3.52
CA GLU A 120 -4.46 -5.86 2.48
C GLU A 120 -3.57 -7.08 2.71
N LEU A 121 -4.18 -8.19 3.10
CA LEU A 121 -3.48 -9.38 3.56
C LEU A 121 -3.65 -10.52 2.55
N GLY A 122 -3.06 -11.67 2.83
CA GLY A 122 -3.12 -12.84 1.96
C GLY A 122 -4.55 -13.22 1.57
N GLY A 123 -4.69 -13.97 0.48
CA GLY A 123 -5.98 -14.42 -0.03
C GLY A 123 -5.95 -15.89 -0.43
N LYS A 124 -7.09 -16.56 -0.22
CA LYS A 124 -7.39 -17.88 -0.80
C LYS A 124 -8.67 -17.76 -1.62
N SER A 125 -8.58 -16.99 -2.70
CA SER A 125 -9.73 -16.60 -3.52
C SER A 125 -10.28 -17.79 -4.32
N PRO A 126 -11.52 -18.23 -4.10
CA PRO A 126 -12.13 -19.33 -4.86
C PRO A 126 -12.60 -18.84 -6.25
N LEU A 127 -12.50 -19.73 -7.24
CA LEU A 127 -13.12 -19.58 -8.55
C LEU A 127 -14.06 -20.78 -8.77
N ILE A 128 -15.37 -20.52 -8.91
CA ILE A 128 -16.40 -21.56 -9.10
C ILE A 128 -16.85 -21.50 -10.56
N ILE A 129 -16.75 -22.61 -11.28
CA ILE A 129 -17.19 -22.75 -12.67
C ILE A 129 -18.45 -23.61 -12.68
N PHE A 130 -19.57 -23.06 -13.16
CA PHE A 130 -20.85 -23.76 -13.23
C PHE A 130 -20.97 -24.60 -14.51
N PRO A 131 -21.85 -25.62 -14.54
CA PRO A 131 -22.03 -26.49 -15.71
C PRO A 131 -22.53 -25.78 -16.97
N ASP A 132 -23.13 -24.59 -16.84
CA ASP A 132 -23.66 -23.76 -17.93
C ASP A 132 -22.63 -22.73 -18.46
N ALA A 133 -21.40 -22.75 -17.95
CA ALA A 133 -20.34 -21.86 -18.41
C ALA A 133 -19.84 -22.22 -19.82
N ASP A 134 -19.48 -21.21 -20.60
CA ASP A 134 -18.68 -21.38 -21.81
C ASP A 134 -17.32 -21.96 -21.43
N LEU A 135 -17.09 -23.23 -21.78
CA LEU A 135 -15.95 -24.00 -21.31
C LEU A 135 -14.62 -23.43 -21.82
N ASP A 136 -14.54 -23.00 -23.08
CA ASP A 136 -13.32 -22.44 -23.66
C ASP A 136 -12.93 -21.13 -22.97
N ARG A 137 -13.93 -20.27 -22.69
CA ARG A 137 -13.71 -19.05 -21.91
C ARG A 137 -13.34 -19.35 -20.48
N ALA A 138 -14.00 -20.30 -19.83
CA ALA A 138 -13.76 -20.67 -18.44
C ALA A 138 -12.32 -21.18 -18.25
N VAL A 139 -11.83 -22.04 -19.15
CA VAL A 139 -10.45 -22.54 -19.12
C VAL A 139 -9.45 -21.38 -19.26
N LYS A 140 -9.64 -20.50 -20.24
CA LYS A 140 -8.75 -19.34 -20.45
C LYS A 140 -8.70 -18.43 -19.21
N GLN A 141 -9.86 -18.15 -18.61
CA GLN A 141 -9.95 -17.32 -17.40
C GLN A 141 -9.34 -18.01 -16.18
N ALA A 142 -9.55 -19.31 -16.01
CA ALA A 142 -8.95 -20.07 -14.92
C ALA A 142 -7.41 -20.09 -15.01
N CYS A 143 -6.87 -20.28 -16.21
CA CYS A 143 -5.42 -20.20 -16.44
C CYS A 143 -4.88 -18.81 -16.07
N ASN A 144 -5.53 -17.74 -16.52
CA ASN A 144 -5.14 -16.37 -16.15
C ASN A 144 -5.25 -16.13 -14.63
N ALA A 145 -6.33 -16.59 -13.99
CA ALA A 145 -6.56 -16.39 -12.57
C ALA A 145 -5.50 -17.06 -11.67
N VAL A 146 -4.87 -18.14 -12.15
CA VAL A 146 -3.87 -18.91 -11.38
C VAL A 146 -2.43 -18.55 -11.77
N PHE A 147 -2.15 -18.39 -13.06
CA PHE A 147 -0.79 -18.29 -13.58
C PHE A 147 -0.35 -16.87 -13.94
N PHE A 148 -1.24 -15.88 -13.88
CA PHE A 148 -0.84 -14.49 -14.12
C PHE A 148 0.18 -14.03 -13.07
N ASN A 149 1.30 -13.45 -13.56
CA ASN A 149 2.42 -12.96 -12.74
C ASN A 149 3.07 -14.03 -11.85
N LYS A 150 3.19 -15.23 -12.40
CA LYS A 150 4.02 -16.34 -11.91
C LYS A 150 5.35 -16.38 -12.66
#